data_AF-A0A7V2S502-F1
#
_entry.id   AF-A0A7V2S502-F1
#
_cell.length_a   1.000
_cell.length_b   1.000
_cell.length_c   1.000
_cell.angle_alpha   90.00
_cell.angle_beta   90.00
_cell.angle_gamma   90.00
#
_symmetry.space_group_name_H-M   'P 1'
#
loop_
_entity.id
_entity.type
_entity.pdbx_description
1 polymer ?
#
loop_
_entity_poly.entity_id
_entity_poly.type
_entity_poly.pdbx_seq_one_letter_code
_entity_poly.pdbx_strand_id
1 'polypeptide(L)'
;MNKANKLSPIEAIERNRRINLIGFIIAFSSWQLGQIVTLNFSDSIDPELLFIFQLLMVVGSLGWIGFSYFLYRTIRLIKQHPELSSQLNDERSSLIRIRAMAYGFIYTLGAASLFFGGSFLIDAFSANFHFSGSFVAQSIMLIGIESAWISFLIMDSKE
;
A
#
# COMPACT_ATOMS: atom_id res chain seq x y z
N MET A 1 -15.71 5.09 39.46
CA MET A 1 -14.65 4.11 39.13
C MET A 1 -14.81 3.71 37.68
N ASN A 2 -13.99 4.27 36.78
CA ASN A 2 -13.97 3.88 35.37
C ASN A 2 -13.44 2.45 35.27
N LYS A 3 -14.32 1.48 34.94
CA LYS A 3 -13.88 0.20 34.38
C LYS A 3 -13.25 0.51 33.02
N ALA A 4 -11.96 0.85 33.03
CA ALA A 4 -11.17 0.85 31.81
C ALA A 4 -11.29 -0.56 31.23
N ASN A 5 -12.05 -0.69 30.14
CA ASN A 5 -12.14 -1.91 29.34
C ASN A 5 -10.71 -2.27 28.94
N LYS A 6 -10.08 -3.18 29.70
CA LYS A 6 -8.87 -3.85 29.24
C LYS A 6 -9.34 -4.69 28.06
N LEU A 7 -9.05 -4.20 26.85
CA LEU A 7 -9.22 -4.97 25.61
C LEU A 7 -8.64 -6.37 25.83
N SER A 8 -9.30 -7.38 25.28
CA SER A 8 -8.71 -8.72 25.31
C SER A 8 -7.32 -8.66 24.67
N PRO A 9 -6.34 -9.47 25.11
CA PRO A 9 -5.00 -9.47 24.51
C PRO A 9 -5.03 -9.63 22.98
N ILE A 10 -6.04 -10.35 22.47
CA ILE A 10 -6.29 -10.57 21.05
C ILE A 10 -6.74 -9.28 20.37
N GLU A 11 -7.75 -8.60 20.89
CA GLU A 11 -8.24 -7.31 20.36
C GLU A 11 -7.14 -6.25 20.31
N ALA A 12 -6.24 -6.23 21.31
CA ALA A 12 -5.11 -5.32 21.31
C ALA A 12 -4.11 -5.63 20.17
N ILE A 13 -3.85 -6.91 19.90
CA ILE A 13 -2.99 -7.34 18.78
C ILE A 13 -3.62 -6.99 17.44
N GLU A 14 -4.92 -7.24 17.26
CA GLU A 14 -5.65 -6.92 16.03
C GLU A 14 -5.68 -5.41 15.76
N ARG A 15 -5.97 -4.60 16.79
CA ARG A 15 -5.95 -3.14 16.67
C ARG A 15 -4.56 -2.65 16.27
N ASN A 16 -3.51 -3.17 16.88
CA ASN A 16 -2.13 -2.81 16.52
C ASN A 16 -1.77 -3.25 15.10
N ARG A 17 -2.20 -4.46 14.68
CA ARG A 17 -2.04 -4.94 13.30
C ARG A 17 -2.68 -3.98 12.30
N ARG A 18 -3.91 -3.54 12.57
CA ARG A 18 -4.65 -2.61 11.71
C ARG A 18 -3.98 -1.24 11.63
N ILE A 19 -3.55 -0.68 12.75
CA ILE A 19 -2.81 0.59 12.79
C ILE A 19 -1.50 0.48 12.00
N ASN A 20 -0.75 -0.60 12.20
CA ASN A 20 0.50 -0.85 11.47
C ASN A 20 0.26 -0.98 9.96
N LEU A 21 -0.85 -1.61 9.55
CA LEU A 21 -1.18 -1.75 8.13
C LEU A 21 -1.60 -0.41 7.49
N ILE A 22 -2.36 0.42 8.21
CA ILE A 22 -2.69 1.77 7.75
C ILE A 22 -1.41 2.62 7.62
N GLY A 23 -0.52 2.54 8.61
CA GLY A 23 0.77 3.23 8.56
C GLY A 23 1.64 2.75 7.40
N PHE A 24 1.65 1.44 7.13
CA PHE A 24 2.35 0.84 5.99
C PHE A 24 1.86 1.42 4.65
N ILE A 25 0.54 1.48 4.45
CA ILE A 25 -0.10 2.04 3.25
C ILE A 25 0.29 3.52 3.10
N ILE A 26 0.09 4.34 4.14
CA ILE A 26 0.41 5.77 4.07
C ILE A 26 1.89 5.99 3.74
N ALA A 27 2.79 5.23 4.37
CA ALA A 27 4.23 5.34 4.13
C ALA A 27 4.62 4.89 2.72
N PHE A 28 4.04 3.79 2.22
CA PHE A 28 4.28 3.30 0.86
C PHE A 28 3.75 4.27 -0.20
N SER A 29 2.50 4.71 -0.07
CA SER A 29 1.89 5.74 -0.92
C SER A 29 2.73 7.01 -0.95
N SER A 30 3.17 7.48 0.21
CA SER A 30 4.05 8.65 0.30
C SER A 30 5.34 8.40 -0.48
N TRP A 31 6.05 7.30 -0.19
CA TRP A 31 7.28 6.97 -0.88
C TRP A 31 7.13 6.93 -2.41
N GLN A 32 6.12 6.20 -2.89
CA GLN A 32 5.89 6.02 -4.33
C GLN A 32 5.45 7.31 -5.02
N LEU A 33 4.55 8.10 -4.42
CA LEU A 33 4.16 9.39 -4.98
C LEU A 33 5.32 10.37 -5.06
N GLY A 34 6.13 10.45 -3.99
CA GLY A 34 7.35 11.24 -3.98
C GLY A 34 8.31 10.81 -5.10
N GLN A 35 8.50 9.51 -5.27
CA GLN A 35 9.37 8.96 -6.32
C GLN A 35 8.83 9.25 -7.74
N ILE A 36 7.54 9.04 -7.97
CA ILE A 36 6.88 9.30 -9.26
C ILE A 36 7.05 10.77 -9.66
N VAL A 37 6.77 11.69 -8.72
CA VAL A 37 6.85 13.12 -8.99
C VAL A 37 8.30 13.56 -9.23
N THR A 38 9.22 13.17 -8.36
CA THR A 38 10.62 13.61 -8.43
C THR A 38 11.37 13.08 -9.65
N LEU A 39 11.05 11.88 -10.14
CA LEU A 39 11.75 11.29 -11.29
C LEU A 39 11.15 11.67 -12.64
N ASN A 40 9.86 11.98 -12.71
CA ASN A 40 9.18 12.17 -13.99
C ASN A 40 8.68 13.61 -14.22
N PHE A 41 8.69 14.46 -13.19
CA PHE A 41 8.13 15.81 -13.26
C PHE A 41 9.05 16.89 -12.64
N SER A 42 10.34 16.60 -12.42
CA SER A 42 11.31 17.54 -11.83
C SER A 42 11.37 18.88 -12.57
N ASP A 43 11.28 18.83 -13.90
CA ASP A 43 11.50 20.00 -14.75
C ASP A 43 10.23 20.83 -14.94
N SER A 44 9.07 20.30 -14.53
CA SER A 44 7.75 20.90 -14.74
C SER A 44 7.10 21.43 -13.45
N ILE A 45 7.75 21.22 -12.31
CA ILE A 45 7.21 21.55 -10.98
C ILE A 45 8.07 22.61 -10.31
N ASP A 46 7.42 23.48 -9.52
CA ASP A 46 8.09 24.47 -8.70
C ASP A 46 9.14 23.84 -7.76
N PRO A 47 10.34 24.42 -7.61
CA PRO A 47 11.40 23.85 -6.77
C PRO A 47 11.01 23.60 -5.31
N GLU A 48 10.15 24.45 -4.72
CA GLU A 48 9.69 24.28 -3.34
C GLU A 48 8.76 23.06 -3.22
N LEU A 49 7.87 22.88 -4.19
CA LEU A 49 6.98 21.73 -4.24
C LEU A 49 7.76 20.43 -4.52
N LEU A 50 8.77 20.49 -5.40
CA LEU A 50 9.67 19.37 -5.66
C LEU A 50 10.39 18.94 -4.38
N PHE A 51 10.86 19.90 -3.57
CA PHE A 51 11.50 19.62 -2.28
C PHE A 51 10.55 18.91 -1.30
N ILE A 52 9.27 19.30 -1.25
CA ILE A 52 8.25 18.61 -0.44
C ILE A 52 8.12 17.14 -0.88
N PHE A 53 8.05 16.87 -2.19
CA PHE A 53 7.97 15.50 -2.69
C PHE A 53 9.24 14.68 -2.42
N GLN A 54 10.43 15.30 -2.47
CA GLN A 54 11.68 14.65 -2.09
C GLN A 54 11.69 14.29 -0.60
N LEU A 55 11.25 15.19 0.27
CA LEU A 55 11.12 14.93 1.71
C LEU A 55 10.12 13.81 1.99
N LEU A 56 8.97 13.86 1.31
CA LEU A 56 7.91 12.86 1.40
C LEU A 56 8.38 11.48 0.88
N MET A 57 9.22 11.44 -0.17
CA MET A 57 9.88 10.23 -0.64
C MET A 57 10.79 9.63 0.43
N VAL A 58 11.66 10.44 1.03
CA VAL A 58 12.62 9.98 2.07
C VAL A 58 11.89 9.51 3.32
N VAL A 59 11.01 10.33 3.88
CA VAL A 59 10.24 10.02 5.09
C VAL A 59 9.33 8.81 4.85
N GLY A 60 8.67 8.75 3.68
CA GLY A 60 7.86 7.61 3.27
C GLY A 60 8.66 6.31 3.21
N SER A 61 9.85 6.33 2.62
CA SER A 61 10.71 5.14 2.51
C SER A 61 11.17 4.62 3.88
N LEU A 62 11.56 5.52 4.79
CA LEU A 62 11.95 5.17 6.16
C LEU A 62 10.76 4.65 6.96
N GLY A 63 9.61 5.31 6.84
CA GLY A 63 8.36 4.86 7.45
C GLY A 63 7.96 3.46 6.96
N TRP A 64 8.08 3.21 5.66
CA TRP A 64 7.74 1.93 5.04
C TRP A 64 8.62 0.80 5.55
N ILE A 65 9.93 1.02 5.67
CA ILE A 65 10.87 0.06 6.28
C ILE A 65 10.47 -0.21 7.74
N GLY A 66 10.18 0.84 8.51
CA GLY A 66 9.74 0.73 9.90
C GLY A 66 8.47 -0.12 10.05
N PHE A 67 7.41 0.21 9.31
CA PHE A 67 6.15 -0.53 9.35
C PHE A 67 6.29 -1.96 8.82
N SER A 68 7.13 -2.19 7.81
CA SER A 68 7.46 -3.55 7.34
C SER A 68 8.10 -4.39 8.43
N TYR A 69 9.04 -3.81 9.18
CA TYR A 69 9.66 -4.48 10.33
C TYR A 69 8.64 -4.78 11.44
N PHE A 70 7.74 -3.85 11.75
CA PHE A 70 6.66 -4.10 12.72
C PHE A 70 5.70 -5.20 12.28
N LEU A 71 5.26 -5.20 11.02
CA LEU A 71 4.43 -6.26 10.46
C LEU A 71 5.13 -7.62 10.54
N TYR A 72 6.41 -7.68 10.16
CA TYR A 72 7.22 -8.90 10.28
C TYR A 72 7.28 -9.40 11.73
N ARG A 73 7.54 -8.50 12.69
CA ARG A 73 7.57 -8.83 14.11
C ARG A 73 6.22 -9.35 14.61
N THR A 74 5.12 -8.72 14.22
CA THR A 74 3.76 -9.18 14.58
C THR A 74 3.48 -10.57 14.02
N ILE A 75 3.83 -10.83 12.75
CA ILE A 75 3.66 -12.16 12.14
C ILE A 75 4.49 -13.20 12.89
N ARG A 76 5.74 -12.87 13.25
CA ARG A 76 6.61 -13.78 14.01
C ARG A 76 6.03 -14.10 15.39
N LEU A 77 5.49 -13.10 16.09
CA LEU A 77 4.83 -13.26 17.38
C LEU A 77 3.61 -14.18 17.26
N ILE A 78 2.74 -13.95 16.27
CA ILE A 78 1.55 -14.78 16.03
C ILE A 78 1.95 -16.24 15.76
N LYS A 79 3.03 -16.47 15.00
CA LYS A 79 3.53 -17.83 14.73
C LYS A 79 4.09 -18.55 15.96
N GLN A 80 4.55 -17.82 16.98
CA GLN A 80 5.06 -18.40 18.22
C GLN A 80 3.95 -18.87 19.17
N HIS A 81 2.70 -18.46 18.93
CA HIS A 81 1.55 -18.84 19.74
C HIS A 81 0.49 -19.55 18.88
N PRO A 82 0.53 -20.90 18.78
CA PRO A 82 -0.35 -21.66 17.89
C PRO A 82 -1.84 -21.42 18.12
N GLU A 83 -2.25 -21.23 19.37
CA GLU A 83 -3.64 -20.93 19.75
C GLU A 83 -4.12 -19.58 19.19
N LEU A 84 -3.28 -18.55 19.24
CA LEU A 84 -3.54 -17.26 18.61
C LEU A 84 -3.52 -17.37 17.07
N SER A 85 -2.62 -18.19 16.55
CA SER A 85 -2.49 -18.39 15.11
C SER A 85 -3.71 -19.07 14.51
N SER A 86 -4.30 -20.07 15.18
CA SER A 86 -5.49 -20.76 14.70
C SER A 86 -6.73 -19.86 14.75
N GLN A 87 -6.84 -19.01 15.76
CA GLN A 87 -7.93 -18.03 15.87
C GLN A 87 -7.82 -16.92 14.81
N LEU A 88 -6.60 -16.43 14.54
CA LEU A 88 -6.37 -15.33 13.58
C LEU A 88 -6.23 -15.79 12.11
N ASN A 89 -5.96 -17.07 11.86
CA ASN A 89 -5.84 -17.66 10.52
C ASN A 89 -6.95 -18.69 10.28
N ASP A 90 -8.16 -18.38 10.68
CA ASP A 90 -9.31 -19.17 10.29
C ASP A 90 -9.51 -19.13 8.76
N GLU A 91 -10.37 -20.03 8.26
CA GLU A 91 -10.69 -20.12 6.83
C GLU A 91 -11.18 -18.78 6.27
N ARG A 92 -11.89 -18.00 7.09
CA ARG A 92 -12.39 -16.67 6.75
C ARG A 92 -11.25 -15.69 6.47
N SER A 93 -10.29 -15.56 7.38
CA SER A 93 -9.13 -14.67 7.22
C SER A 93 -8.27 -15.08 6.02
N SER A 94 -8.18 -16.38 5.73
CA SER A 94 -7.55 -16.89 4.52
C SER A 94 -8.29 -16.42 3.26
N LEU A 95 -9.61 -16.57 3.23
CA LEU A 95 -10.46 -16.19 2.11
C LEU A 95 -10.49 -14.68 1.87
N ILE A 96 -10.46 -13.84 2.92
CA ILE A 96 -10.31 -12.38 2.80
C ILE A 96 -8.98 -12.03 2.13
N ARG A 97 -7.86 -12.65 2.53
CA ARG A 97 -6.55 -12.42 1.91
C ARG A 97 -6.54 -12.80 0.43
N ILE A 98 -7.11 -13.95 0.08
CA ILE A 98 -7.20 -14.39 -1.31
C ILE A 98 -8.03 -13.40 -2.14
N ARG A 99 -9.19 -12.97 -1.64
CA ARG A 99 -10.02 -11.95 -2.33
C ARG A 99 -9.31 -10.62 -2.46
N ALA A 100 -8.61 -10.17 -1.42
CA ALA A 100 -7.84 -8.93 -1.46
C ALA A 100 -6.74 -8.97 -2.52
N MET A 101 -6.00 -10.08 -2.59
CA MET A 101 -5.00 -10.30 -3.65
C MET A 101 -5.62 -10.37 -5.05
N ALA A 102 -6.79 -11.00 -5.19
CA ALA A 102 -7.51 -11.04 -6.46
C ALA A 102 -7.93 -9.64 -6.93
N TYR A 103 -8.45 -8.80 -6.04
CA TYR A 103 -8.73 -7.39 -6.35
C TYR A 103 -7.44 -6.66 -6.75
N GLY A 104 -6.37 -6.80 -5.97
CA GLY A 104 -5.06 -6.22 -6.30
C GLY A 104 -4.58 -6.57 -7.69
N PHE A 105 -4.68 -7.85 -8.06
CA PHE A 105 -4.34 -8.34 -9.39
C PHE A 105 -5.24 -7.73 -10.49
N ILE A 106 -6.56 -7.71 -10.29
CA ILE A 106 -7.51 -7.14 -11.27
C ILE A 106 -7.24 -5.64 -11.48
N TYR A 107 -7.03 -4.88 -10.40
CA TYR A 107 -6.70 -3.45 -10.51
C TYR A 107 -5.35 -3.22 -11.19
N THR A 108 -4.35 -4.07 -10.94
CA THR A 108 -3.05 -4.02 -11.61
C THR A 108 -3.19 -4.26 -13.11
N LEU A 109 -3.94 -5.29 -13.53
CA LEU A 109 -4.22 -5.57 -14.94
C LEU A 109 -5.01 -4.44 -15.60
N GLY A 110 -6.00 -3.90 -14.90
CA GLY A 110 -6.77 -2.74 -15.35
C GLY A 110 -5.88 -1.52 -15.58
N ALA A 111 -5.02 -1.19 -14.60
CA ALA A 111 -4.05 -0.10 -14.71
C ALA A 111 -3.07 -0.32 -15.86
N ALA A 112 -2.51 -1.51 -15.99
CA ALA A 112 -1.60 -1.85 -17.09
C ALA A 112 -2.28 -1.70 -18.45
N SER A 113 -3.53 -2.16 -18.58
CA SER A 113 -4.33 -2.03 -19.80
C SER A 113 -4.64 -0.57 -20.13
N LEU A 114 -4.93 0.25 -19.11
CA LEU A 114 -5.18 1.69 -19.27
C LEU A 114 -3.90 2.44 -19.69
N PHE A 115 -2.75 2.14 -19.07
CA PHE A 115 -1.48 2.75 -19.49
C PHE A 115 -1.08 2.34 -20.90
N PHE A 116 -1.30 1.08 -21.27
CA PHE A 116 -1.05 0.60 -22.63
C PHE A 116 -1.99 1.23 -23.67
N GLY A 117 -3.30 1.29 -23.38
CA GLY A 117 -4.25 1.98 -24.25
C GLY A 117 -3.94 3.48 -24.35
N GLY A 118 -3.58 4.10 -23.22
CA GLY A 118 -3.17 5.49 -23.14
C GLY A 118 -1.91 5.79 -23.96
N SER A 119 -0.91 4.90 -23.97
CA SER A 119 0.29 5.10 -24.77
C SER A 119 -0.03 5.13 -26.27
N PHE A 120 -0.90 4.25 -26.77
CA PHE A 120 -1.33 4.30 -28.18
C PHE A 120 -2.02 5.61 -28.55
N LEU A 121 -2.92 6.10 -27.69
CA LEU A 121 -3.62 7.36 -27.95
C LEU A 121 -2.64 8.54 -27.94
N ILE A 122 -1.72 8.56 -26.98
CA ILE A 122 -0.71 9.62 -26.89
C ILE A 122 0.20 9.60 -28.11
N ASP A 123 0.69 8.44 -28.54
CA ASP A 123 1.53 8.35 -29.74
C ASP A 123 0.77 8.77 -31.02
N ALA A 124 -0.55 8.57 -31.05
CA ALA A 124 -1.40 8.99 -32.18
C ALA A 124 -1.71 10.50 -32.21
N PHE A 125 -1.81 11.15 -31.04
CA PHE A 125 -2.27 12.55 -30.93
C PHE A 125 -1.20 13.55 -30.47
N SER A 126 -0.08 13.09 -29.91
CA SER A 126 0.98 13.93 -29.36
C SER A 126 2.35 13.46 -29.84
N ALA A 127 2.99 14.25 -30.69
CA ALA A 127 4.31 13.94 -31.22
C ALA A 127 5.45 14.09 -30.18
N ASN A 128 5.19 14.77 -29.05
CA ASN A 128 6.23 15.19 -28.10
C ASN A 128 6.01 14.70 -26.66
N PHE A 129 4.95 13.94 -26.40
CA PHE A 129 4.69 13.41 -25.07
C PHE A 129 4.75 11.89 -25.13
N HIS A 130 5.58 11.28 -24.28
CA HIS A 130 5.64 9.82 -24.15
C HIS A 130 5.60 9.46 -22.67
N PHE A 131 4.87 8.40 -22.34
CA PHE A 131 4.95 7.84 -21.00
C PHE A 131 6.32 7.19 -20.82
N SER A 132 7.09 7.70 -19.86
CA SER A 132 8.30 7.01 -19.45
C SER A 132 7.96 5.63 -18.90
N GLY A 133 8.74 4.61 -19.27
CA GLY A 133 8.59 3.26 -18.72
C GLY A 133 8.72 3.25 -17.19
N SER A 134 9.53 4.13 -16.60
CA SER A 134 9.64 4.29 -15.14
C SER A 134 8.35 4.76 -14.51
N PHE A 135 7.68 5.75 -15.10
CA PHE A 135 6.41 6.28 -14.64
C PHE A 135 5.32 5.21 -14.64
N VAL A 136 5.21 4.46 -15.74
CA VAL A 136 4.20 3.39 -15.89
C VAL A 136 4.46 2.28 -14.87
N ALA A 137 5.71 1.82 -14.75
CA ALA A 137 6.06 0.75 -13.82
C ALA A 137 5.77 1.14 -12.36
N GLN A 138 6.16 2.35 -11.93
CA GLN A 138 5.92 2.84 -10.57
C GLN A 138 4.42 3.02 -10.29
N SER A 139 3.66 3.54 -11.26
CA SER A 139 2.22 3.73 -11.12
C SER A 139 1.47 2.40 -11.00
N ILE A 140 1.83 1.41 -11.82
CA ILE A 140 1.26 0.05 -11.74
C ILE A 140 1.61 -0.60 -10.40
N MET A 141 2.86 -0.48 -9.95
CA MET A 141 3.30 -1.02 -8.67
C MET A 141 2.54 -0.38 -7.49
N LEU A 142 2.38 0.94 -7.51
CA LEU A 142 1.60 1.67 -6.52
C LEU A 142 0.16 1.15 -6.46
N ILE A 143 -0.53 1.11 -7.62
CA ILE A 143 -1.91 0.64 -7.70
C ILE A 143 -2.03 -0.81 -7.21
N GLY A 144 -1.15 -1.70 -7.65
CA GLY A 144 -1.23 -3.12 -7.32
C GLY A 144 -1.06 -3.41 -5.83
N ILE A 145 -0.06 -2.78 -5.20
CA ILE A 145 0.20 -2.96 -3.77
C ILE A 145 -0.91 -2.31 -2.94
N GLU A 146 -1.27 -1.06 -3.23
CA GLU A 146 -2.28 -0.33 -2.45
C GLU A 146 -3.66 -0.95 -2.56
N SER A 147 -4.09 -1.31 -3.76
CA SER A 147 -5.42 -1.91 -3.95
C SER A 147 -5.57 -3.24 -3.22
N ALA A 148 -4.52 -4.06 -3.14
CA ALA A 148 -4.54 -5.29 -2.34
C ALA A 148 -4.72 -4.99 -0.84
N TRP A 149 -3.91 -4.08 -0.29
CA TRP A 149 -3.95 -3.77 1.14
C TRP A 149 -5.19 -2.99 1.58
N ILE A 150 -5.64 -2.03 0.77
CA ILE A 150 -6.89 -1.29 0.99
C ILE A 150 -8.08 -2.24 0.91
N SER A 151 -8.12 -3.13 -0.08
CA SER A 151 -9.19 -4.15 -0.18
C SER A 151 -9.22 -5.05 1.04
N PHE A 152 -8.05 -5.48 1.52
CA PHE A 152 -7.93 -6.25 2.76
C PHE A 152 -8.51 -5.47 3.95
N LEU A 153 -8.10 -4.20 4.16
CA LEU A 153 -8.60 -3.37 5.26
C LEU A 153 -10.11 -3.13 5.20
N ILE A 154 -10.67 -2.90 4.01
CA ILE A 154 -12.10 -2.69 3.83
C ILE A 154 -12.87 -3.96 4.20
N MET A 155 -12.43 -5.12 3.73
CA MET A 155 -13.07 -6.40 4.03
C MET A 155 -12.95 -6.76 5.53
N ASP A 156 -11.77 -6.56 6.12
CA ASP A 156 -11.52 -6.79 7.57
C ASP A 156 -12.35 -5.84 8.46
N SER A 157 -12.75 -4.66 7.95
CA SER A 157 -13.50 -3.65 8.72
C SER A 157 -15.02 -3.78 8.69
N LYS A 158 -15.57 -4.55 7.74
CA LYS A 158 -17.03 -4.74 7.58
C LYS A 158 -17.56 -5.87 8.47
N GLU A 159 -16.73 -6.34 9.38
CA GLU A 159 -16.92 -7.51 10.22
C GLU A 159 -16.78 -7.10 11.70
#